data_AF-A0A8X7R0I6-F1
#
_entry.id   AF-A0A8X7R0I6-F1
#
_cell.length_a   1.000
_cell.length_b   1.000
_cell.length_c   1.000
_cell.angle_alpha   90.00
_cell.angle_beta   90.00
_cell.angle_gamma   90.00
#
_symmetry.space_group_name_H-M   'P 1'
#
loop_
_entity.id
_entity.type
_entity.pdbx_description
1 polymer ?
#
loop_
_entity_poly.entity_id
_entity_poly.type
_entity_poly.pdbx_seq_one_letter_code
_entity_poly.pdbx_strand_id
1 'polypeptide(L)' 'IRRKMSEIMVKEASSCDLKELVAKFIPEAIGRDIEKAVQSIYPLQNVFIRKVKILKAPKFDLGKLME' A
#
# COMPACT_ATOMS: atom_id res chain seq x y z
N ILE A 1 -13.17 10.68 -2.73
CA ILE A 1 -12.30 9.66 -3.38
C ILE A 1 -10.84 9.83 -2.98
N ARG A 2 -10.13 10.86 -3.48
CA ARG A 2 -8.69 11.04 -3.24
C ARG A 2 -8.29 11.05 -1.76
N ARG A 3 -9.04 11.77 -0.91
CA ARG A 3 -8.81 11.77 0.55
C ARG A 3 -8.88 10.36 1.16
N LYS A 4 -9.91 9.59 0.80
CA LYS A 4 -10.14 8.22 1.30
C LYS A 4 -9.08 7.23 0.80
N MET A 5 -8.61 7.42 -0.44
CA MET A 5 -7.45 6.68 -0.98
C MET A 5 -6.19 6.90 -0.15
N SER A 6 -5.83 8.17 0.10
CA SER A 6 -4.64 8.49 0.89
C SER A 6 -4.73 7.99 2.32
N GLU A 7 -5.90 8.08 2.95
CA GLU A 7 -6.13 7.59 4.32
C GLU A 7 -5.91 6.08 4.45
N ILE A 8 -6.48 5.28 3.54
CA ILE A 8 -6.31 3.82 3.53
C ILE A 8 -4.86 3.44 3.24
N MET A 9 -4.22 4.09 2.25
CA MET A 9 -2.82 3.84 1.92
C MET A 9 -1.89 4.14 3.11
N VAL A 10 -2.10 5.26 3.82
CA VAL A 10 -1.28 5.61 4.98
C VAL A 10 -1.49 4.63 6.12
N LYS A 11 -2.74 4.24 6.39
CA LYS A 11 -3.06 3.27 7.43
C LYS A 11 -2.33 1.95 7.19
N GLU A 12 -2.48 1.37 6.01
CA GLU A 12 -1.85 0.10 5.63
C GLU A 12 -0.32 0.18 5.58
N ALA A 13 0.23 1.32 5.16
CA ALA A 13 1.67 1.51 5.08
C ALA A 13 2.33 1.75 6.45
N SER A 14 1.62 2.37 7.38
CA SER A 14 2.13 2.68 8.72
C SER A 14 2.08 1.49 9.68
N SER A 15 1.22 0.51 9.41
CA SER A 15 1.01 -0.65 10.29
C SER A 15 1.97 -1.82 10.04
N CYS A 16 2.74 -1.79 8.95
CA CYS A 16 3.48 -2.96 8.45
C CYS A 16 4.91 -2.61 8.07
N ASP A 17 5.80 -3.60 8.23
CA ASP A 17 7.16 -3.53 7.72
C ASP A 17 7.21 -3.73 6.20
N LEU A 18 8.35 -3.39 5.59
CA LEU A 18 8.52 -3.41 4.13
C LEU A 18 8.22 -4.77 3.50
N LYS A 19 8.55 -5.88 4.18
CA LYS A 19 8.31 -7.25 3.72
C LYS A 19 6.82 -7.56 3.62
N GLU A 20 6.07 -7.27 4.69
CA GLU A 20 4.61 -7.46 4.72
C GLU A 20 3.89 -6.52 3.75
N LEU A 21 4.40 -5.30 3.61
CA LEU A 21 3.85 -4.29 2.72
C LEU A 21 3.98 -4.70 1.25
N VAL A 22 5.09 -5.33 0.86
CA VAL A 22 5.24 -5.97 -0.45
C VAL A 22 4.31 -7.17 -0.61
N ALA A 23 4.13 -7.98 0.43
CA ALA A 23 3.19 -9.10 0.39
C ALA A 23 1.73 -8.65 0.16
N LYS A 24 1.35 -7.44 0.60
CA LYS A 24 0.04 -6.83 0.32
C LYS A 24 -0.09 -6.26 -1.10
N PHE A 25 1.02 -5.89 -1.74
CA PHE A 25 1.03 -5.39 -3.11
C PHE A 25 0.80 -6.50 -4.14
N ILE A 26 1.33 -7.71 -3.92
CA ILE A 26 1.20 -8.85 -4.84
C ILE A 26 -0.27 -9.18 -5.16
N PRO A 27 -1.18 -9.32 -4.17
CA PRO A 27 -2.59 -9.56 -4.42
C PRO A 27 -3.41 -8.29 -4.64
N GLU A 28 -2.78 -7.10 -4.66
CA GLU A 28 -3.43 -5.79 -4.79
C GLU A 28 -4.51 -5.53 -3.73
N ALA A 29 -4.30 -6.02 -2.51
CA ALA A 29 -5.28 -5.94 -1.43
C ALA A 29 -5.71 -4.48 -1.13
N ILE A 30 -4.74 -3.56 -1.12
CA ILE A 30 -4.97 -2.13 -0.90
C ILE A 30 -5.88 -1.52 -1.97
N GLY A 31 -5.74 -1.94 -3.24
CA GLY A 31 -6.57 -1.47 -4.34
C GLY A 31 -8.03 -1.87 -4.17
N ARG A 32 -8.27 -3.14 -3.79
CA ARG A 32 -9.61 -3.67 -3.53
C ARG A 32 -10.28 -3.02 -2.32
N ASP A 33 -9.53 -2.71 -1.27
CA ASP A 33 -10.08 -2.04 -0.08
C ASP A 33 -10.48 -0.59 -0.39
N ILE A 34 -9.70 0.10 -1.23
CA ILE A 34 -10.07 1.42 -1.74
C ILE A 34 -11.35 1.35 -2.57
N GLU A 35 -11.47 0.36 -3.46
CA GLU A 35 -12.66 0.17 -4.31
C GLU A 35 -13.93 0.02 -3.47
N LYS A 36 -13.91 -0.87 -2.48
CA LYS A 36 -15.02 -1.08 -1.52
C LYS A 36 -15.34 0.19 -0.74
N ALA A 37 -14.33 0.88 -0.22
CA ALA A 37 -14.53 2.06 0.61
C ALA A 37 -15.10 3.25 -0.17
N VAL A 38 -14.76 3.36 -1.46
CA VAL A 38 -15.17 4.48 -2.32
C VAL A 38 -16.49 4.22 -3.05
N GLN A 39 -16.97 2.97 -3.10
CA GLN A 39 -18.23 2.58 -3.74
C GLN A 39 -19.44 3.41 -3.27
N SER A 40 -19.44 3.85 -2.00
CA SER A 40 -20.48 4.75 -1.43
C SER A 40 -20.51 6.16 -2.03
N ILE A 41 -19.40 6.62 -2.62
CA ILE A 41 -19.28 7.95 -3.23
C ILE A 41 -19.47 7.84 -4.74
N TYR A 42 -18.73 6.92 -5.36
CA TYR A 42 -18.79 6.68 -6.80
C TYR A 42 -18.18 5.29 -7.09
N PRO A 43 -18.80 4.48 -7.96
CA PRO A 43 -18.26 3.18 -8.33
C PRO A 43 -16.98 3.37 -9.17
N LEU A 44 -15.84 2.95 -8.61
CA LEU A 44 -14.58 2.87 -9.34
C LEU A 44 -14.33 1.42 -9.75
N GLN A 45 -13.64 1.25 -10.88
CA GLN A 45 -13.11 -0.03 -11.33
C GLN A 45 -11.63 0.14 -11.63
N ASN A 46 -10.86 -0.95 -11.57
CA ASN A 46 -9.44 -0.96 -11.94
C ASN A 46 -8.57 -0.01 -11.08
N VAL A 47 -8.66 -0.15 -9.75
CA VAL A 47 -7.87 0.65 -8.81
C VAL A 47 -6.56 -0.06 -8.48
N PHE A 48 -5.45 0.51 -8.96
CA PHE A 48 -4.11 -0.09 -8.80
C PHE A 48 -3.09 0.90 -8.23
N ILE A 49 -2.06 0.36 -7.57
CA ILE A 49 -0.88 1.13 -7.16
C ILE A 49 0.09 1.17 -8.35
N ARG A 50 0.13 2.32 -9.04
CA ARG A 50 0.93 2.46 -10.27
C ARG A 50 2.44 2.51 -10.03
N LYS A 51 2.89 3.08 -8.92
CA LYS A 51 4.31 3.26 -8.62
C LYS A 51 4.54 3.44 -7.13
N VAL A 52 5.58 2.78 -6.61
CA VAL A 52 6.09 2.98 -5.26
C VAL A 52 7.56 3.42 -5.35
N LYS A 53 7.99 4.31 -4.47
CA LYS A 53 9.38 4.80 -4.41
C LYS A 53 9.84 4.85 -2.96
N ILE A 54 11.04 4.34 -2.71
CA ILE A 54 11.73 4.50 -1.42
C ILE A 54 12.41 5.87 -1.43
N LEU A 55 12.05 6.74 -0.48
CA LEU A 55 12.64 8.08 -0.36
C LEU A 55 13.90 8.09 0.50
N LYS A 56 13.91 7.32 1.59
CA LYS A 56 15.05 7.14 2.49
C LYS A 56 15.30 5.66 2.64
N ALA A 57 16.39 5.18 2.07
CA ALA A 57 16.81 3.81 2.26
C ALA A 57 17.42 3.65 3.66
N PRO A 58 17.10 2.59 4.41
CA PRO A 58 17.81 2.26 5.63
C PRO A 58 19.28 1.97 5.33
N LYS A 59 20.14 2.13 6.34
CA LYS A 59 21.54 1.67 6.21
C LYS A 59 21.55 0.17 5.95
N PHE A 60 22.43 -0.25 5.03
CA PHE A 60 22.56 -1.66 4.67
C PHE A 60 23.01 -2.47 5.88
N ASP A 61 22.23 -3.50 6.20
CA ASP A 61 22.48 -4.41 7.31
C ASP A 61 22.29 -5.84 6.79
N LEU A 62 23.35 -6.65 6.85
CA LEU A 62 23.35 -8.03 6.36
C LEU A 62 22.39 -8.92 7.16
N GLY A 63 22.20 -8.63 8.46
CA GLY A 63 21.28 -9.41 9.30
C GLY A 63 19.83 -9.26 8.86
N LYS A 64 19.41 -8.02 8.58
CA LYS A 64 18.05 -7.70 8.12
C LYS A 64 17.77 -8.10 6.67
N LEU A 65 18.81 -8.32 5.86
CA LEU A 65 18.65 -8.74 4.47
C LEU A 65 18.39 -10.24 4.35
N MET A 66 19.02 -11.04 5.21
CA MET A 66 18.87 -12.50 5.22
C MET A 66 17.55 -12.95 5.88
N GLU A 67 16.81 -12.03 6.50
CA GLU A 67 15.51 -12.25 7.15
C GLU A 67 14.33 -12.11 6.18
#